data_AF-A0A257VIY5-F1
#
_entry.id   AF-A0A257VIY5-F1
#
_cell.length_a   1.000
_cell.length_b   1.000
_cell.length_c   1.000
_cell.angle_alpha   90.00
_cell.angle_beta   90.00
_cell.angle_gamma   90.00
#
_symmetry.space_group_name_H-M   'P 1'
#
loop_
_entity.id
_entity.type
_entity.pdbx_description
1 polymer ?
#
loop_
_entity_poly.entity_id
_entity_poly.type
_entity_poly.pdbx_seq_one_letter_code
_entity_poly.pdbx_strand_id
1 'polypeptide(L)'
;MASRRAILAGLGASLLWGGPKTAMRVLSTRPEDFEMPMEGFGTWITPIDKFFVRSHHYTPDVKLRDWKLSVIGKVAAPLVWTLDELKKLPRVELVSVLECAGNGRGLYTPSMAGLQWKYGAVGNARWAGVRLLDVLRKAGLQPGAVEVMFDGADVAIGAQPEFQRSIPLKKALDPNTILAYEMNGEPLDPSHGFPLRLVV
;
A
#
# COMPACT_ATOMS: atom_id res chain seq x y z
N MET A 1 8.04 -53.60 21.38
CA MET A 1 8.72 -52.34 21.71
C MET A 1 8.94 -51.56 20.42
N ALA A 2 8.05 -50.61 20.11
CA ALA A 2 8.05 -49.92 18.82
C ALA A 2 8.96 -48.68 18.85
N SER A 3 9.72 -48.50 17.77
CA SER A 3 10.79 -47.50 17.62
C SER A 3 10.24 -46.07 17.58
N ARG A 4 10.83 -45.16 18.36
CA ARG A 4 10.53 -43.72 18.30
C ARG A 4 11.34 -43.08 17.17
N ARG A 5 10.69 -42.80 16.03
CA ARG A 5 11.20 -41.85 15.03
C ARG A 5 10.89 -40.43 15.52
N ALA A 6 11.94 -39.68 15.84
CA ALA A 6 11.85 -38.24 16.05
C ALA A 6 11.69 -37.55 14.69
N ILE A 7 10.54 -36.91 14.48
CA ILE A 7 10.30 -36.02 13.34
C ILE A 7 10.91 -34.67 13.73
N LEU A 8 12.01 -34.28 13.09
CA LEU A 8 12.46 -32.89 13.07
C LEU A 8 11.42 -32.08 12.29
N ALA A 9 10.57 -31.35 13.00
CA ALA A 9 9.79 -30.28 12.41
C ALA A 9 10.76 -29.11 12.11
N GLY A 10 11.06 -28.91 10.83
CA GLY A 10 11.77 -27.72 10.37
C GLY A 10 10.94 -26.48 10.68
N LEU A 11 11.48 -25.60 11.52
CA LEU A 11 10.99 -24.23 11.68
C LEU A 11 11.32 -23.47 10.40
N GLY A 12 10.42 -23.55 9.42
CA GLY A 12 10.36 -22.56 8.36
C GLY A 12 10.05 -21.21 8.99
N ALA A 13 10.97 -20.26 8.86
CA ALA A 13 10.75 -18.88 9.26
C ALA A 13 9.60 -18.31 8.42
N SER A 14 8.37 -18.47 8.90
CA SER A 14 7.27 -17.60 8.54
C SER A 14 7.69 -16.21 9.02
N LEU A 15 8.14 -15.35 8.10
CA LEU A 15 8.11 -13.91 8.33
C LEU A 15 6.69 -13.61 8.81
N LEU A 16 6.55 -13.25 10.09
CA LEU A 16 5.29 -12.78 10.63
C LEU A 16 5.19 -11.34 10.19
N TRP A 17 4.46 -11.14 9.09
CA TRP A 17 3.93 -9.86 8.68
C TRP A 17 3.11 -9.28 9.84
N GLY A 18 3.01 -7.95 9.92
CA GLY A 18 2.40 -7.23 11.03
C GLY A 18 1.22 -7.96 11.68
N GLY A 19 1.20 -8.00 13.02
CA GLY A 19 0.21 -8.76 13.78
C GLY A 19 -1.23 -8.51 13.32
N PRO A 20 -2.16 -9.47 13.56
CA PRO A 20 -3.53 -9.38 13.06
C PRO A 20 -4.17 -8.05 13.45
N LYS A 21 -4.86 -7.39 12.52
CA LYS A 21 -5.64 -6.17 12.78
C LYS A 21 -6.61 -6.42 13.94
N THR A 22 -6.32 -5.90 15.12
CA THR A 22 -7.13 -6.16 16.32
C THR A 22 -8.11 -5.02 16.58
N ALA A 23 -9.34 -5.35 16.98
CA ALA A 23 -10.33 -4.38 17.47
C ALA A 23 -10.62 -3.19 16.51
N MET A 24 -10.54 -3.42 15.20
CA MET A 24 -10.93 -2.43 14.19
C MET A 24 -12.45 -2.32 14.08
N ARG A 25 -12.97 -1.16 13.68
CA ARG A 25 -14.38 -1.05 13.29
C ARG A 25 -14.55 -1.58 11.87
N VAL A 26 -15.22 -2.72 11.74
CA VAL A 26 -15.43 -3.38 10.44
C VAL A 26 -16.60 -2.73 9.70
N LEU A 27 -16.33 -2.21 8.50
CA LEU A 27 -17.34 -1.70 7.56
C LEU A 27 -17.68 -2.74 6.49
N SER A 28 -16.66 -3.46 6.02
CA SER A 28 -16.78 -4.57 5.08
C SER A 28 -15.69 -5.61 5.32
N THR A 29 -15.99 -6.87 5.07
CA THR A 29 -15.01 -7.98 5.12
C THR A 29 -14.63 -8.52 3.74
N ARG A 30 -15.40 -8.18 2.69
CA ARG A 30 -15.19 -8.65 1.31
C ARG A 30 -15.66 -7.60 0.28
N PRO A 31 -14.76 -6.74 -0.25
CA PRO A 31 -13.37 -6.55 0.16
C PRO A 31 -13.24 -5.95 1.58
N GLU A 32 -12.04 -5.99 2.14
CA GLU A 32 -11.77 -5.52 3.51
C GLU A 32 -11.82 -3.99 3.58
N ASP A 33 -12.70 -3.46 4.43
CA ASP A 33 -12.72 -2.05 4.79
C ASP A 33 -12.85 -1.92 6.32
N PHE A 34 -11.77 -1.48 6.95
CA PHE A 34 -11.61 -1.42 8.41
C PHE A 34 -11.27 0.00 8.83
N GLU A 35 -12.07 0.58 9.71
CA GLU A 35 -11.85 1.90 10.27
C GLU A 35 -11.02 1.83 11.55
N MET A 36 -10.04 2.72 11.65
CA MET A 36 -9.20 2.88 12.84
C MET A 36 -10.09 3.19 14.06
N PRO A 37 -9.95 2.47 15.18
CA PRO A 37 -10.70 2.77 16.38
C PRO A 37 -10.07 3.97 17.10
N MET A 38 -10.80 4.61 18.04
CA MET A 38 -10.36 5.88 18.63
C MET A 38 -9.02 5.80 19.35
N GLU A 39 -8.67 4.61 19.87
CA GLU A 39 -7.40 4.32 20.52
C GLU A 39 -6.21 4.51 19.56
N GLY A 40 -6.42 4.36 18.25
CA GLY A 40 -5.40 4.57 17.22
C GLY A 40 -4.94 6.03 17.10
N PHE A 41 -5.71 6.99 17.61
CA PHE A 41 -5.32 8.40 17.71
C PHE A 41 -4.46 8.73 18.95
N GLY A 42 -4.23 7.75 19.83
CA GLY A 42 -3.47 7.95 21.08
C GLY A 42 -1.96 8.18 20.87
N THR A 43 -1.44 7.96 19.65
CA THR A 43 -0.02 8.12 19.32
C THR A 43 0.16 8.95 18.06
N TRP A 44 1.29 9.66 17.97
CA TRP A 44 1.62 10.49 16.79
C TRP A 44 1.73 9.68 15.50
N ILE A 45 2.31 8.49 15.60
CA ILE A 45 2.38 7.50 14.52
C ILE A 45 1.35 6.43 14.83
N THR A 46 0.39 6.24 13.93
CA THR A 46 -0.65 5.23 14.04
C THR A 46 -0.03 3.83 13.98
N PRO A 47 -0.29 2.96 14.99
CA PRO A 47 0.19 1.58 14.96
C PRO A 47 -0.29 0.84 13.71
N ILE A 48 0.55 -0.03 13.14
CA ILE A 48 0.20 -0.75 11.90
C ILE A 48 -1.09 -1.53 12.10
N ASP A 49 -1.28 -2.22 13.22
CA ASP A 49 -2.48 -3.02 13.52
C ASP A 49 -3.76 -2.19 13.71
N LYS A 50 -3.64 -0.85 13.85
CA LYS A 50 -4.74 0.11 13.96
C LYS A 50 -4.93 0.97 12.72
N PHE A 51 -3.98 0.98 11.79
CA PHE A 51 -4.09 1.78 10.57
C PHE A 51 -5.27 1.30 9.71
N PHE A 52 -6.12 2.24 9.28
CA PHE A 52 -7.33 1.92 8.52
C PHE A 52 -7.02 1.19 7.21
N VAL A 53 -7.91 0.31 6.78
CA VAL A 53 -7.80 -0.43 5.52
C VAL A 53 -8.96 -0.03 4.63
N ARG A 54 -8.68 0.35 3.39
CA ARG A 54 -9.71 0.64 2.38
C ARG A 54 -9.37 -0.09 1.10
N SER A 55 -10.25 -0.99 0.66
CA SER A 55 -10.01 -1.82 -0.53
C SER A 55 -11.21 -1.83 -1.48
N HIS A 56 -10.98 -1.53 -2.76
CA HIS A 56 -12.04 -1.66 -3.78
C HIS A 56 -12.19 -3.10 -4.25
N HIS A 57 -11.11 -3.86 -4.19
CA HIS A 57 -11.00 -5.26 -4.63
C HIS A 57 -10.33 -6.10 -3.55
N TYR A 58 -10.20 -7.41 -3.77
CA TYR A 58 -9.52 -8.29 -2.83
C TYR A 58 -8.03 -8.00 -2.77
N THR A 59 -7.45 -8.10 -1.57
CA THR A 59 -6.01 -8.00 -1.33
C THR A 59 -5.27 -9.05 -2.17
N PRO A 60 -4.35 -8.65 -3.07
CA PRO A 60 -3.64 -9.60 -3.93
C PRO A 60 -2.70 -10.51 -3.13
N ASP A 61 -2.63 -11.80 -3.48
CA ASP A 61 -1.61 -12.71 -2.96
C ASP A 61 -0.31 -12.58 -3.78
N VAL A 62 0.54 -11.63 -3.40
CA VAL A 62 1.80 -11.36 -4.11
C VAL A 62 2.93 -12.26 -3.60
N LYS A 63 3.56 -13.01 -4.51
CA LYS A 63 4.83 -13.72 -4.26
C LYS A 63 6.01 -12.87 -4.72
N LEU A 64 6.86 -12.46 -3.79
CA LEU A 64 7.95 -11.52 -4.07
C LEU A 64 8.93 -11.99 -5.17
N ARG A 65 9.17 -13.31 -5.27
CA ARG A 65 10.06 -13.89 -6.31
C ARG A 65 9.56 -13.62 -7.73
N ASP A 66 8.24 -13.55 -7.91
CA ASP A 66 7.55 -13.43 -9.20
C ASP A 66 7.15 -11.97 -9.48
N TRP A 67 7.19 -11.11 -8.45
CA TRP A 67 6.77 -9.71 -8.54
C TRP A 67 7.77 -8.86 -9.33
N LYS A 68 7.22 -7.95 -10.16
CA LYS A 68 7.97 -6.96 -10.92
C LYS A 68 7.22 -5.62 -10.95
N LEU A 69 7.97 -4.52 -10.86
CA LEU A 69 7.51 -3.18 -11.21
C LEU A 69 7.83 -2.90 -12.67
N SER A 70 6.80 -2.60 -13.47
CA SER A 70 6.94 -2.18 -14.87
C SER A 70 6.78 -0.67 -14.98
N VAL A 71 7.72 0.01 -15.65
CA VAL A 71 7.65 1.44 -15.98
C VAL A 71 7.67 1.56 -17.49
N ILE A 72 6.53 1.93 -18.07
CA ILE A 72 6.30 1.99 -19.52
C ILE A 72 5.69 3.34 -19.92
N GLY A 73 5.37 3.50 -21.20
CA GLY A 73 4.76 4.72 -21.74
C GLY A 73 5.81 5.69 -22.28
N LYS A 74 5.71 6.97 -21.93
CA LYS A 74 6.54 8.03 -22.52
C LYS A 74 7.92 8.17 -21.86
N VAL A 75 8.68 7.09 -21.92
CA VAL A 75 10.02 6.94 -21.34
C VAL A 75 11.00 6.46 -22.41
N ALA A 76 12.28 6.82 -22.30
CA ALA A 76 13.30 6.44 -23.28
C ALA A 76 13.69 4.96 -23.17
N ALA A 77 13.72 4.42 -21.96
CA ALA A 77 14.05 3.03 -21.68
C ALA A 77 13.01 2.46 -20.70
N PRO A 78 11.99 1.72 -21.20
CA PRO A 78 11.08 0.99 -20.32
C PRO A 78 11.83 0.07 -19.36
N LEU A 79 11.35 -0.02 -18.13
CA LEU A 79 11.99 -0.78 -17.05
C LEU A 79 11.08 -1.87 -16.54
N VAL A 80 11.68 -3.00 -16.16
CA VAL A 80 11.02 -4.07 -15.42
C VAL A 80 11.96 -4.47 -14.28
N TRP A 81 11.60 -4.14 -13.04
CA TRP A 81 12.47 -4.32 -11.88
C TRP A 81 11.86 -5.20 -10.80
N THR A 82 12.69 -6.02 -10.17
CA THR A 82 12.42 -6.64 -8.88
C THR A 82 12.43 -5.60 -7.76
N LEU A 83 11.93 -5.98 -6.58
CA LEU A 83 12.02 -5.12 -5.40
C LEU A 83 13.47 -4.85 -5.00
N ASP A 84 14.36 -5.84 -5.13
CA ASP A 84 15.78 -5.70 -4.82
C ASP A 84 16.49 -4.74 -5.76
N GLU A 85 16.14 -4.73 -7.05
CA GLU A 85 16.66 -3.73 -8.00
C GLU A 85 16.16 -2.33 -7.67
N LEU A 86 14.89 -2.18 -7.31
CA LEU A 86 14.32 -0.90 -6.87
C LEU A 86 15.04 -0.37 -5.62
N LYS A 87 15.32 -1.24 -4.64
CA LYS A 87 16.00 -0.91 -3.39
C LYS A 87 17.47 -0.47 -3.56
N LYS A 88 18.05 -0.60 -4.76
CA LYS A 88 19.38 -0.02 -5.08
C LYS A 88 19.34 1.50 -5.25
N LEU A 89 18.16 2.10 -5.42
CA LEU A 89 18.00 3.55 -5.43
C LEU A 89 18.10 4.12 -4.00
N PRO A 90 18.42 5.43 -3.84
CA PRO A 90 18.51 6.05 -2.52
C PRO A 90 17.21 5.89 -1.71
N ARG A 91 17.32 5.29 -0.52
CA ARG A 91 16.20 5.19 0.42
C ARG A 91 15.85 6.57 0.97
N VAL A 92 14.56 6.87 0.99
CA VAL A 92 14.00 8.06 1.64
C VAL A 92 12.93 7.65 2.62
N GLU A 93 12.65 8.52 3.58
CA GLU A 93 11.61 8.34 4.58
C GLU A 93 10.85 9.65 4.78
N LEU A 94 9.53 9.59 4.89
CA LEU A 94 8.71 10.72 5.31
C LEU A 94 7.57 10.28 6.22
N VAL A 95 7.17 11.17 7.13
CA VAL A 95 5.93 11.03 7.91
C VAL A 95 4.82 11.68 7.11
N SER A 96 3.76 10.93 6.80
CA SER A 96 2.59 11.46 6.10
C SER A 96 1.29 10.84 6.59
N VAL A 97 0.27 11.68 6.64
CA VAL A 97 -1.11 11.29 6.87
C VAL A 97 -1.70 10.77 5.57
N LEU A 98 -2.25 9.56 5.62
CA LEU A 98 -3.14 9.05 4.59
C LEU A 98 -4.57 9.22 5.08
N GLU A 99 -5.40 9.93 4.33
CA GLU A 99 -6.82 10.11 4.64
C GLU A 99 -7.69 9.67 3.45
N CYS A 100 -8.74 8.90 3.74
CA CYS A 100 -9.73 8.55 2.75
C CYS A 100 -10.61 9.76 2.45
N ALA A 101 -10.86 10.03 1.16
CA ALA A 101 -11.86 11.02 0.75
C ALA A 101 -13.29 10.76 1.31
N GLY A 102 -13.54 9.54 1.81
CA GLY A 102 -14.78 9.17 2.47
C GLY A 102 -14.79 9.37 3.98
N ASN A 103 -13.71 9.83 4.62
CA ASN A 103 -13.69 10.10 6.05
C ASN A 103 -14.80 11.10 6.41
N GLY A 104 -15.53 10.85 7.49
CA GLY A 104 -16.69 11.66 7.89
C GLY A 104 -17.99 11.37 7.13
N ARG A 105 -18.03 10.50 6.11
CA ARG A 105 -19.26 10.22 5.33
C ARG A 105 -20.46 9.83 6.20
N GLY A 106 -20.23 9.04 7.24
CA GLY A 106 -21.27 8.59 8.17
C GLY A 106 -21.85 9.68 9.07
N LEU A 107 -21.38 10.94 8.95
CA LEU A 107 -21.85 12.09 9.72
C LEU A 107 -22.82 12.99 8.95
N TYR A 108 -23.02 12.76 7.65
CA TYR A 108 -23.92 13.57 6.82
C TYR A 108 -25.41 13.30 7.14
N THR A 109 -26.21 14.37 7.10
CA THR A 109 -27.69 14.32 7.17
C THR A 109 -28.26 15.18 6.03
N PRO A 110 -29.01 14.60 5.06
CA PRO A 110 -29.34 13.18 4.93
C PRO A 110 -28.11 12.30 4.62
N SER A 111 -28.24 10.99 4.82
CA SER A 111 -27.15 10.04 4.57
C SER A 111 -26.74 10.03 3.09
N MET A 112 -25.44 9.90 2.84
CA MET A 112 -24.83 9.85 1.52
C MET A 112 -24.39 8.43 1.17
N ALA A 113 -24.53 8.04 -0.10
CA ALA A 113 -24.14 6.72 -0.59
C ALA A 113 -22.64 6.43 -0.40
N GLY A 114 -22.31 5.17 -0.12
CA GLY A 114 -20.95 4.66 0.05
C GLY A 114 -20.70 4.08 1.46
N LEU A 115 -19.45 3.71 1.73
CA LEU A 115 -19.05 3.21 3.05
C LEU A 115 -19.19 4.31 4.11
N GLN A 116 -19.89 3.98 5.20
CA GLN A 116 -20.24 4.92 6.27
C GLN A 116 -19.10 5.07 7.29
N TRP A 117 -17.96 5.57 6.82
CA TRP A 117 -16.81 5.95 7.64
C TRP A 117 -17.19 7.04 8.64
N LYS A 118 -16.73 6.93 9.88
CA LYS A 118 -16.90 7.99 10.88
C LYS A 118 -15.64 8.86 10.91
N TYR A 119 -14.73 8.60 11.84
CA TYR A 119 -13.58 9.48 12.10
C TYR A 119 -12.26 8.82 11.74
N GLY A 120 -12.21 7.48 11.71
CA GLY A 120 -10.98 6.70 11.62
C GLY A 120 -10.60 6.26 10.21
N ALA A 121 -11.09 6.89 9.15
CA ALA A 121 -10.63 6.62 7.78
C ALA A 121 -9.36 7.42 7.45
N VAL A 122 -8.45 7.49 8.41
CA VAL A 122 -7.24 8.31 8.41
C VAL A 122 -6.19 7.64 9.29
N GLY A 123 -4.91 7.83 8.96
CA GLY A 123 -3.80 7.38 9.80
C GLY A 123 -2.50 8.09 9.41
N ASN A 124 -1.60 8.27 10.38
CA ASN A 124 -0.29 8.89 10.18
C ASN A 124 0.82 7.84 10.30
N ALA A 125 1.68 7.71 9.29
CA ALA A 125 2.73 6.70 9.29
C ALA A 125 4.07 7.24 8.79
N ARG A 126 5.16 6.59 9.21
CA ARG A 126 6.48 6.73 8.59
C ARG A 126 6.52 5.83 7.36
N TRP A 127 6.58 6.41 6.17
CA TRP A 127 6.68 5.70 4.92
C TRP A 127 8.12 5.73 4.42
N ALA A 128 8.67 4.57 4.08
CA ALA A 128 10.02 4.49 3.55
C ALA A 128 10.07 3.70 2.24
N GLY A 129 10.93 4.17 1.34
CA GLY A 129 10.94 3.74 -0.04
C GLY A 129 11.93 4.51 -0.89
N VAL A 130 11.60 4.67 -2.17
CA VAL A 130 12.39 5.45 -3.14
C VAL A 130 11.53 6.56 -3.73
N ARG A 131 12.14 7.69 -4.12
CA ARG A 131 11.40 8.77 -4.78
C ARG A 131 10.92 8.31 -6.16
N LEU A 132 9.66 8.58 -6.49
CA LEU A 132 9.13 8.29 -7.83
C LEU A 132 9.93 9.02 -8.92
N LEU A 133 10.36 10.25 -8.63
CA LEU A 133 11.23 11.05 -9.48
C LEU A 133 12.49 10.28 -9.93
N ASP A 134 13.14 9.54 -9.03
CA ASP A 134 14.39 8.84 -9.35
C ASP A 134 14.15 7.63 -10.26
N VAL A 135 13.01 6.94 -10.07
CA VAL A 135 12.56 5.86 -10.95
C VAL A 135 12.26 6.40 -12.36
N LEU A 136 11.50 7.50 -12.46
CA LEU A 136 11.16 8.13 -13.74
C LEU A 136 12.40 8.68 -14.46
N ARG A 137 13.37 9.21 -13.72
CA ARG A 137 14.68 9.63 -14.26
C ARG A 137 15.46 8.44 -14.81
N LYS A 138 15.47 7.30 -14.12
CA LYS A 138 16.13 6.07 -14.59
C LYS A 138 15.48 5.49 -15.84
N ALA A 139 14.15 5.58 -15.97
CA ALA A 139 13.44 5.21 -17.19
C ALA A 139 13.69 6.21 -18.35
N GLY A 140 14.23 7.40 -18.06
CA GLY A 140 14.43 8.46 -19.02
C GLY A 140 13.10 9.08 -19.47
N LEU A 141 12.33 9.62 -18.51
CA LEU A 141 11.10 10.37 -18.79
C LEU A 141 11.30 11.38 -19.94
N GLN A 142 10.46 11.29 -20.97
CA GLN A 142 10.61 12.11 -22.16
C GLN A 142 9.78 13.41 -22.10
N PRO A 143 10.17 14.48 -22.83
CA PRO A 143 9.40 15.73 -22.90
C PRO A 143 7.97 15.51 -23.42
N GLY A 144 6.97 16.19 -22.86
CA GLY A 144 5.57 16.08 -23.28
C GLY A 144 4.76 14.96 -22.58
N ALA A 145 5.34 14.25 -21.62
CA ALA A 145 4.55 13.50 -20.64
C ALA A 145 3.74 14.47 -19.77
N VAL A 146 2.48 14.13 -19.46
CA VAL A 146 1.56 15.01 -18.73
C VAL A 146 1.07 14.43 -17.40
N GLU A 147 0.91 13.12 -17.33
CA GLU A 147 0.46 12.38 -16.16
C GLU A 147 1.26 11.08 -15.99
N VAL A 148 1.24 10.55 -14.78
CA VAL A 148 1.71 9.21 -14.47
C VAL A 148 0.53 8.41 -13.96
N MET A 149 0.21 7.31 -14.64
CA MET A 149 -0.82 6.35 -14.22
C MET A 149 -0.18 5.22 -13.44
N PHE A 150 -0.85 4.79 -12.38
CA PHE A 150 -0.47 3.69 -11.52
C PHE A 150 -1.54 2.62 -11.59
N ASP A 151 -1.07 1.38 -11.70
CA ASP A 151 -1.89 0.19 -11.78
C ASP A 151 -1.46 -0.80 -10.69
N GLY A 152 -2.46 -1.31 -9.97
CA GLY A 152 -2.27 -2.22 -8.85
C GLY A 152 -2.18 -3.68 -9.29
N ALA A 153 -1.88 -4.57 -8.35
CA ALA A 153 -1.96 -6.01 -8.58
C ALA A 153 -3.37 -6.57 -8.31
N ASP A 154 -4.30 -5.73 -7.88
CA ASP A 154 -5.67 -6.12 -7.57
C ASP A 154 -6.53 -6.25 -8.82
N VAL A 155 -7.45 -7.22 -8.76
CA VAL A 155 -8.29 -7.59 -9.89
C VAL A 155 -9.72 -7.14 -9.64
N ALA A 156 -10.31 -6.51 -10.66
CA ALA A 156 -11.66 -6.02 -10.59
C ALA A 156 -12.68 -7.12 -10.25
N ILE A 157 -13.63 -6.79 -9.36
CA ILE A 157 -14.71 -7.72 -8.96
C ILE A 157 -15.91 -7.51 -9.87
N GLY A 158 -16.27 -8.55 -10.63
CA GLY A 158 -17.44 -8.50 -11.53
C GLY A 158 -17.26 -7.46 -12.64
N ALA A 159 -18.20 -6.51 -12.73
CA ALA A 159 -18.18 -5.44 -13.74
C ALA A 159 -17.57 -4.12 -13.23
N GLN A 160 -16.89 -4.14 -12.07
CA GLN A 160 -16.16 -2.96 -11.57
C GLN A 160 -14.98 -2.63 -12.51
N PRO A 161 -14.56 -1.37 -12.60
CA PRO A 161 -13.34 -1.00 -13.31
C PRO A 161 -12.08 -1.43 -12.52
N GLU A 162 -10.96 -1.56 -13.22
CA GLU A 162 -9.64 -1.74 -12.59
C GLU A 162 -9.31 -0.57 -11.64
N PHE A 163 -8.59 -0.85 -10.56
CA PHE A 163 -8.18 0.19 -9.62
C PHE A 163 -6.93 0.92 -10.11
N GLN A 164 -7.13 1.82 -11.06
CA GLN A 164 -6.09 2.71 -11.58
C GLN A 164 -6.29 4.14 -11.10
N ARG A 165 -5.16 4.81 -10.85
CA ARG A 165 -5.13 6.24 -10.49
C ARG A 165 -4.02 6.92 -11.25
N SER A 166 -4.22 8.17 -11.64
CA SER A 166 -3.15 9.01 -12.17
C SER A 166 -2.92 10.22 -11.28
N ILE A 167 -1.71 10.78 -11.38
CA ILE A 167 -1.40 12.11 -10.85
C ILE A 167 -0.74 12.95 -11.94
N PRO A 168 -0.91 14.28 -11.91
CA PRO A 168 -0.20 15.19 -12.81
C PRO A 168 1.31 15.03 -12.67
N LEU A 169 2.05 15.20 -13.77
CA LEU A 169 3.50 15.01 -13.77
C LEU A 169 4.22 15.87 -12.71
N LYS A 170 3.76 17.10 -12.48
CA LYS A 170 4.29 17.98 -11.42
C LYS A 170 4.27 17.29 -10.05
N LYS A 171 3.18 16.59 -9.70
CA LYS A 171 3.06 15.88 -8.43
C LYS A 171 3.88 14.59 -8.43
N ALA A 172 3.97 13.89 -9.57
CA ALA A 172 4.83 12.71 -9.69
C ALA A 172 6.33 13.02 -9.52
N LEU A 173 6.77 14.21 -9.93
CA LEU A 173 8.15 14.69 -9.78
C LEU A 173 8.40 15.39 -8.44
N ASP A 174 7.38 15.53 -7.58
CA ASP A 174 7.54 16.10 -6.25
C ASP A 174 8.48 15.22 -5.41
N PRO A 175 9.45 15.80 -4.68
CA PRO A 175 10.39 15.02 -3.88
C PRO A 175 9.68 14.13 -2.85
N ASN A 176 8.49 14.50 -2.36
CA ASN A 176 7.76 13.75 -1.34
C ASN A 176 6.85 12.65 -1.92
N THR A 177 6.74 12.54 -3.24
CA THR A 177 6.03 11.41 -3.88
C THR A 177 6.96 10.21 -3.95
N ILE A 178 6.62 9.14 -3.21
CA ILE A 178 7.49 7.97 -3.07
C ILE A 178 6.76 6.68 -3.44
N LEU A 179 7.56 5.71 -3.90
CA LEU A 179 7.18 4.31 -3.94
C LEU A 179 7.69 3.67 -2.64
N ALA A 180 6.78 3.48 -1.68
CA ALA A 180 7.08 2.95 -0.36
C ALA A 180 7.04 1.42 -0.37
N TYR A 181 8.03 0.80 0.26
CA TYR A 181 8.09 -0.65 0.55
C TYR A 181 8.15 -0.94 2.05
N GLU A 182 8.22 0.09 2.88
CA GLU A 182 8.24 0.05 4.33
C GLU A 182 7.19 1.02 4.90
N MET A 183 6.57 0.61 6.01
CA MET A 183 5.65 1.41 6.82
C MET A 183 5.99 1.21 8.29
N ASN A 184 6.21 2.31 9.00
CA ASN A 184 6.58 2.35 10.42
C ASN A 184 7.84 1.56 10.79
N GLY A 185 8.75 1.33 9.84
CA GLY A 185 10.00 0.59 10.03
C GLY A 185 9.90 -0.90 9.70
N GLU A 186 8.72 -1.38 9.33
CA GLU A 186 8.47 -2.76 8.92
C GLU A 186 8.19 -2.83 7.41
N PRO A 187 8.40 -3.98 6.74
CA PRO A 187 7.85 -4.21 5.41
C PRO A 187 6.34 -3.96 5.37
N LEU A 188 5.83 -3.51 4.23
CA LEU A 188 4.38 -3.33 4.07
C LEU A 188 3.63 -4.63 4.38
N ASP A 189 2.56 -4.51 5.15
CA ASP A 189 1.56 -5.56 5.30
C ASP A 189 0.73 -5.70 4.00
N PRO A 190 0.17 -6.89 3.65
CA PRO A 190 -0.60 -7.05 2.42
C PRO A 190 -1.79 -6.09 2.33
N SER A 191 -2.47 -5.81 3.45
CA SER A 191 -3.59 -4.86 3.50
C SER A 191 -3.16 -3.40 3.26
N HIS A 192 -1.85 -3.12 3.30
CA HIS A 192 -1.26 -1.80 3.03
C HIS A 192 -0.47 -1.75 1.72
N GLY A 193 -0.57 -2.78 0.89
CA GLY A 193 -0.02 -2.78 -0.47
C GLY A 193 1.37 -3.39 -0.60
N PHE A 194 1.67 -4.46 0.14
CA PHE A 194 2.89 -5.22 -0.13
C PHE A 194 2.98 -5.67 -1.60
N PRO A 195 4.18 -5.62 -2.22
CA PRO A 195 5.47 -5.21 -1.63
C PRO A 195 5.78 -3.72 -1.81
N LEU A 196 4.94 -3.00 -2.55
CA LEU A 196 5.19 -1.62 -2.94
C LEU A 196 3.88 -0.87 -3.12
N ARG A 197 3.78 0.33 -2.54
CA ARG A 197 2.67 1.25 -2.77
C ARG A 197 3.16 2.64 -3.16
N LEU A 198 2.29 3.40 -3.80
CA LEU A 198 2.47 4.84 -3.94
C LEU A 198 2.06 5.57 -2.64
N VAL A 199 2.84 6.58 -2.25
CA VAL A 199 2.51 7.57 -1.21
C VAL A 199 2.68 8.96 -1.84
N VAL A 200 1.63 9.80 -1.72
CA VAL A 200 1.45 11.07 -2.45
C VAL A 200 1.12 12.19 -1.47
#